data_AF-A0A7X6TFF8-F1
#
_entry.id   AF-A0A7X6TFF8-F1
#
_cell.length_a   1.000
_cell.length_b   1.000
_cell.length_c   1.000
_cell.angle_alpha   90.00
_cell.angle_beta   90.00
_cell.angle_gamma   90.00
#
_symmetry.space_group_name_H-M   'P 1'
#
loop_
_entity.id
_entity.type
_entity.pdbx_description
1 polymer ?
#
loop_
_entity_poly.entity_id
_entity_poly.type
_entity_poly.pdbx_seq_one_letter_code
_entity_poly.pdbx_strand_id
1 'polypeptide(L)'
;MEEFTEILQAEELLEAQALATPVFNAHDLWELLFRFFFNFVVIAIIIHFFYYKKSRRVDYYFTFIIISVSMFFLIYLLGSVKLKIGFALGIFAIFGIIRYRTEQVPIREMTYLFTITAISVIN
;
A
#
# COMPACT_ATOMS: atom_id res chain seq x y z
N MET A 1 7.22 27.03 32.71
CA MET A 1 7.91 25.85 33.27
C MET A 1 6.95 24.67 33.41
N GLU A 2 5.70 24.88 33.82
CA GLU A 2 4.66 23.83 33.90
C GLU A 2 4.28 23.25 32.51
N GLU A 3 4.18 24.08 31.48
CA GLU A 3 3.84 23.65 30.11
C GLU A 3 4.91 22.72 29.48
N PHE A 4 6.18 22.86 29.88
CA PHE A 4 7.28 21.99 29.41
C PHE A 4 7.29 20.63 30.13
N THR A 5 6.76 20.57 31.36
CA THR A 5 6.64 19.33 32.13
C THR A 5 5.45 18.49 31.67
N GLU A 6 4.36 19.15 31.24
CA GLU A 6 3.19 18.49 30.63
C GLU A 6 3.53 17.80 29.29
N ILE A 7 4.38 18.44 28.47
CA ILE A 7 4.82 17.88 27.18
C ILE A 7 5.72 16.65 27.40
N LEU A 8 6.64 16.71 28.36
CA LEU A 8 7.51 15.58 28.73
C LEU A 8 6.70 14.40 29.29
N GLN A 9 5.66 14.68 30.07
CA GLN A 9 4.77 13.65 30.59
C GLN A 9 3.88 13.05 29.48
N ALA A 10 3.43 13.86 28.51
CA ALA A 10 2.71 13.36 27.34
C ALA A 10 3.60 12.48 26.43
N GLU A 11 4.89 12.79 26.32
CA GLU A 11 5.87 11.99 25.58
C GLU A 11 6.16 10.66 26.30
N GLU A 12 6.30 10.68 27.62
CA GLU A 12 6.51 9.47 28.45
C GLU A 12 5.28 8.54 28.44
N LEU A 13 4.06 9.11 28.43
CA LEU A 13 2.82 8.34 28.28
C LEU A 13 2.64 7.78 26.86
N LEU A 14 3.13 8.47 25.82
CA LEU A 14 3.15 7.99 24.44
C LEU A 14 4.14 6.81 24.28
N GLU A 15 5.33 6.92 24.85
CA GLU A 15 6.33 5.83 24.84
C GLU A 15 5.86 4.62 25.64
N ALA A 16 5.24 4.83 26.81
CA ALA A 16 4.66 3.75 27.60
C ALA A 16 3.51 3.05 26.87
N GLN A 17 2.69 3.79 26.12
CA GLN A 17 1.60 3.23 25.31
C GLN A 17 2.11 2.52 24.04
N ALA A 18 3.21 3.00 23.45
CA ALA A 18 3.89 2.32 22.33
C ALA A 18 4.52 0.99 22.77
N LEU A 19 5.13 0.95 23.96
CA LEU A 19 5.72 -0.27 24.54
C LEU A 19 4.64 -1.25 25.05
N ALA A 20 3.49 -0.74 25.50
CA ALA A 20 2.37 -1.54 25.98
C ALA A 20 1.54 -2.21 24.87
N THR A 21 1.76 -1.88 23.60
CA THR A 21 1.18 -2.67 22.51
C THR A 21 1.88 -4.04 22.48
N PRO A 22 1.16 -5.15 22.70
CA PRO A 22 1.76 -6.46 22.50
C PRO A 22 2.22 -6.55 21.05
N VAL A 23 3.54 -6.65 20.85
CA VAL A 23 4.21 -6.74 19.54
C VAL A 23 3.59 -7.85 18.65
N PHE A 24 2.94 -8.84 19.27
CA PHE A 24 2.17 -9.89 18.62
C PHE A 24 0.70 -9.84 19.04
N ASN A 25 -0.13 -9.19 18.23
CA ASN A 25 -1.59 -9.34 18.27
C ASN A 25 -2.03 -10.38 17.24
N ALA A 26 -2.50 -11.54 17.71
CA ALA A 26 -3.05 -12.56 16.82
C ALA A 26 -4.26 -12.05 16.02
N HIS A 27 -5.02 -11.10 16.59
CA HIS A 27 -6.14 -10.44 15.93
C HIS A 27 -5.68 -9.59 14.73
N ASP A 28 -4.67 -8.73 14.92
CA ASP A 28 -4.16 -7.84 13.86
C ASP A 28 -3.46 -8.64 12.75
N LEU A 29 -2.80 -9.75 13.10
CA LEU A 29 -2.24 -10.68 12.12
C LEU A 29 -3.32 -11.40 11.31
N TRP A 30 -4.42 -11.80 11.96
CA TRP A 30 -5.55 -12.42 11.27
C TRP A 30 -6.23 -11.44 10.32
N GLU A 31 -6.43 -10.21 10.77
CA GLU A 31 -6.99 -9.12 9.95
C GLU A 31 -6.09 -8.82 8.74
N LEU A 32 -4.77 -8.70 8.96
CA LEU A 32 -3.78 -8.55 7.89
C LEU A 32 -3.91 -9.68 6.86
N LEU A 33 -3.87 -10.93 7.31
CA LEU A 33 -3.90 -12.09 6.42
C LEU A 33 -5.20 -12.16 5.63
N PHE A 34 -6.33 -11.86 6.26
CA PHE A 34 -7.63 -11.89 5.60
C PHE A 34 -7.75 -10.78 4.55
N ARG A 35 -7.37 -9.54 4.91
CA ARG A 35 -7.35 -8.40 3.98
C ARG A 35 -6.36 -8.64 2.83
N PHE A 36 -5.18 -9.16 3.13
CA PHE A 36 -4.16 -9.50 2.14
C PHE A 36 -4.66 -10.56 1.16
N PHE A 37 -5.24 -11.65 1.67
CA PHE A 37 -5.75 -12.73 0.84
C PHE A 37 -6.90 -12.25 -0.06
N PHE A 38 -7.84 -11.48 0.50
CA PHE A 38 -8.93 -10.91 -0.27
C PHE A 38 -8.41 -9.97 -1.36
N ASN A 39 -7.49 -9.06 -1.02
CA ASN A 39 -6.84 -8.17 -1.97
C ASN A 39 -6.14 -8.95 -3.09
N PHE A 40 -5.32 -9.93 -2.71
CA PHE A 40 -4.59 -10.78 -3.64
C PHE A 40 -5.51 -11.51 -4.61
N VAL A 41 -6.63 -12.08 -4.12
CA VAL A 41 -7.63 -12.75 -4.97
C VAL A 41 -8.29 -11.76 -5.91
N VAL A 42 -8.71 -10.59 -5.44
CA VAL A 42 -9.33 -9.55 -6.29
C VAL A 42 -8.38 -9.11 -7.39
N ILE A 43 -7.11 -8.85 -7.06
CA ILE A 43 -6.10 -8.45 -8.02
C ILE A 43 -5.81 -9.58 -9.02
N ALA A 44 -5.64 -10.81 -8.53
CA ALA A 44 -5.42 -11.97 -9.38
C ALA A 44 -6.58 -12.16 -10.38
N ILE A 45 -7.83 -11.97 -9.95
CA ILE A 45 -9.00 -12.01 -10.83
C ILE A 45 -8.94 -10.87 -11.86
N ILE A 46 -8.62 -9.64 -11.47
CA ILE A 46 -8.54 -8.50 -12.39
C ILE A 46 -7.44 -8.71 -13.43
N ILE A 47 -6.24 -9.11 -13.01
CA ILE A 47 -5.13 -9.39 -13.92
C ILE A 47 -5.49 -10.58 -14.83
N HIS A 48 -6.11 -11.64 -14.30
CA HIS A 48 -6.49 -12.80 -15.10
C HIS A 48 -7.60 -12.52 -16.11
N PHE A 49 -8.67 -11.86 -15.71
CA PHE A 49 -9.82 -11.65 -16.58
C PHE A 49 -9.62 -10.48 -17.55
N PHE A 50 -9.00 -9.39 -17.10
CA PHE A 50 -8.87 -8.15 -17.85
C PHE A 50 -7.56 -8.06 -18.63
N TYR A 51 -6.44 -8.53 -18.06
CA TYR A 51 -5.13 -8.47 -18.72
C TYR A 51 -4.89 -9.67 -19.64
N TYR A 52 -5.06 -10.91 -19.15
CA TYR A 52 -4.70 -12.13 -19.90
C TYR A 52 -5.53 -12.34 -21.18
N LYS A 53 -6.81 -11.94 -21.18
CA LYS A 53 -7.68 -12.09 -22.37
C LYS A 53 -7.29 -11.15 -23.53
N LYS A 54 -6.60 -10.04 -23.26
CA LYS A 54 -6.37 -8.95 -24.24
C LYS A 54 -4.89 -8.73 -24.58
N SER A 55 -3.98 -8.97 -23.64
CA SER A 55 -2.53 -8.79 -23.83
C SER A 55 -1.83 -10.14 -23.75
N ARG A 56 -1.35 -10.66 -24.89
CA ARG A 56 -0.55 -11.90 -24.97
C ARG A 56 0.90 -11.74 -24.46
N ARG A 57 1.22 -10.65 -23.76
CA ARG A 57 2.56 -10.38 -23.23
C ARG A 57 2.61 -10.71 -21.74
N VAL A 58 3.41 -11.71 -21.39
CA VAL A 58 3.52 -12.26 -20.03
C VAL A 58 4.38 -11.37 -19.11
N ASP A 59 5.11 -10.42 -19.68
CA ASP A 59 6.18 -9.67 -19.01
C ASP A 59 5.69 -8.75 -17.87
N TYR A 60 4.44 -8.28 -17.94
CA TYR A 60 3.90 -7.32 -16.96
C TYR A 60 3.12 -7.97 -15.82
N TYR A 61 2.80 -9.26 -15.94
CA TYR A 61 1.98 -9.99 -14.96
C TYR A 61 2.62 -10.01 -13.58
N PHE A 62 3.91 -10.31 -13.56
CA PHE A 62 4.71 -10.37 -12.34
C PHE A 62 4.89 -8.99 -11.70
N THR A 63 5.20 -7.99 -12.53
CA THR A 63 5.39 -6.60 -12.08
C THR A 63 4.13 -6.04 -11.42
N PHE A 64 2.95 -6.33 -11.97
CA PHE A 64 1.67 -5.87 -11.39
C PHE A 64 1.37 -6.50 -10.04
N ILE A 65 1.63 -7.80 -9.89
CA ILE A 65 1.47 -8.51 -8.62
C ILE A 65 2.43 -7.93 -7.55
N ILE A 66 3.71 -7.76 -7.88
CA ILE A 66 4.70 -7.21 -6.93
C ILE A 66 4.34 -5.79 -6.50
N ILE A 67 3.97 -4.91 -7.43
CA ILE A 67 3.61 -3.53 -7.11
C ILE A 67 2.37 -3.50 -6.21
N SER A 68 1.39 -4.35 -6.49
CA SER A 68 0.17 -4.40 -5.68
C SER A 68 0.40 -4.92 -4.27
N VAL A 69 1.18 -6.00 -4.12
CA VAL A 69 1.56 -6.56 -2.82
C VAL A 69 2.37 -5.54 -2.03
N SER A 70 3.35 -4.89 -2.66
CA SER A 70 4.14 -3.82 -2.03
C SER A 70 3.27 -2.65 -1.55
N MET A 71 2.30 -2.23 -2.36
CA MET A 71 1.38 -1.15 -1.99
C MET A 71 0.46 -1.53 -0.84
N PHE A 72 -0.10 -2.73 -0.84
CA PHE A 72 -0.93 -3.21 0.26
C PHE A 72 -0.16 -3.18 1.59
N PHE A 73 1.05 -3.75 1.62
CA PHE A 73 1.88 -3.73 2.84
C PHE A 73 2.26 -2.32 3.27
N LEU A 74 2.62 -1.46 2.32
CA LEU A 74 2.95 -0.07 2.60
C LEU A 74 1.78 0.66 3.27
N ILE A 75 0.55 0.46 2.79
CA ILE A 75 -0.64 1.15 3.31
C ILE A 75 -1.08 0.55 4.64
N TYR A 76 -1.07 -0.78 4.77
CA TYR A 76 -1.45 -1.48 5.99
C TYR A 76 -0.52 -1.13 7.16
N LEU A 77 0.80 -1.15 6.94
CA LEU A 77 1.78 -0.78 7.97
C LEU A 77 1.66 0.68 8.41
N LEU A 78 1.11 1.53 7.55
CA LEU A 78 1.04 2.96 7.73
C LEU A 78 -0.34 3.44 8.21
N GLY A 79 -1.25 2.50 8.51
CA GLY A 79 -2.65 2.72 8.91
C GLY A 79 -2.87 3.58 10.16
N SER A 80 -1.83 3.88 10.94
CA SER A 80 -1.90 4.81 12.08
C SER A 80 -1.68 6.28 11.69
N VAL A 81 -1.20 6.56 10.47
CA VAL A 81 -0.81 7.91 10.05
C VAL A 81 -1.95 8.54 9.26
N LYS A 82 -2.24 9.83 9.48
CA LYS A 82 -3.18 10.62 8.67
C LYS A 82 -2.61 10.84 7.25
N LEU A 83 -2.61 9.79 6.43
CA LEU A 83 -1.92 9.67 5.15
C LEU A 83 -2.57 10.40 3.98
N LYS A 84 -2.89 11.68 4.13
CA LYS A 84 -3.50 12.44 3.02
C LYS A 84 -2.46 13.03 2.07
N ILE A 85 -1.42 13.69 2.60
CA ILE A 85 -0.43 14.39 1.77
C ILE A 85 0.71 13.48 1.29
N GLY A 86 1.30 12.68 2.18
CA GLY A 86 2.47 11.84 1.85
C GLY A 86 2.14 10.71 0.87
N PHE A 87 0.93 10.19 0.97
CA PHE A 87 0.43 9.14 0.07
C PHE A 87 0.21 9.66 -1.36
N ALA A 88 -0.46 10.80 -1.50
CA ALA A 88 -0.67 11.44 -2.79
C ALA A 88 0.67 11.80 -3.46
N LEU A 89 1.63 12.30 -2.68
CA LEU A 89 3.00 12.57 -3.16
C LEU A 89 3.73 11.30 -3.61
N GLY A 90 3.65 10.21 -2.82
CA GLY A 90 4.29 8.93 -3.17
C GLY A 90 3.76 8.32 -4.46
N ILE A 91 2.43 8.32 -4.64
CA ILE A 91 1.80 7.85 -5.88
C ILE A 91 2.21 8.70 -7.08
N PHE A 92 2.22 10.03 -6.94
CA PHE A 92 2.63 10.93 -8.01
C PHE A 92 4.11 10.77 -8.39
N ALA A 93 4.97 10.53 -7.42
CA ALA A 93 6.39 10.26 -7.64
C ALA A 93 6.61 8.95 -8.41
N ILE A 94 5.89 7.89 -8.06
CA ILE A 94 5.92 6.60 -8.79
C ILE A 94 5.47 6.81 -10.25
N PHE A 95 4.37 7.53 -10.47
CA PHE A 95 3.92 7.84 -11.84
C PHE A 95 4.91 8.72 -12.62
N GLY A 96 5.59 9.65 -11.95
CA GLY A 96 6.69 10.41 -12.54
C GLY A 96 7.81 9.51 -13.04
N ILE A 97 8.37 8.65 -12.17
CA ILE A 97 9.46 7.74 -12.51
C ILE A 97 9.06 6.79 -13.65
N ILE A 98 7.86 6.20 -13.58
CA ILE A 98 7.38 5.26 -14.59
C ILE A 98 7.14 5.97 -15.95
N ARG A 99 6.81 7.27 -15.97
CA ARG A 99 6.63 8.03 -17.22
C ARG A 99 7.95 8.37 -17.93
N TYR A 100 9.05 8.53 -17.20
CA TYR A 100 10.34 9.00 -17.75
C TYR A 100 11.32 7.88 -18.12
N ARG A 101 10.92 6.60 -18.05
CA ARG A 101 11.79 5.48 -18.47
C ARG A 101 11.87 5.36 -20.00
N THR A 102 13.03 4.90 -20.47
CA THR A 102 13.42 4.82 -21.90
C THR A 102 12.52 3.94 -22.75
N GLU A 103 11.90 2.92 -22.16
CA GLU A 103 10.86 2.12 -22.79
C GLU A 103 9.49 2.54 -22.23
N GLN A 104 8.74 3.30 -23.02
CA GLN A 104 7.46 3.84 -22.56
C GLN A 104 6.45 2.70 -22.39
N VAL A 105 6.00 2.50 -21.15
CA VAL A 105 4.91 1.56 -20.85
C VAL A 105 3.65 2.05 -21.60
N PRO A 106 3.01 1.20 -22.41
CA PRO A 106 1.82 1.58 -23.15
C PRO A 106 0.70 2.05 -22.21
N ILE A 107 -0.07 3.05 -22.66
CA ILE A 107 -1.09 3.76 -21.86
C ILE A 107 -2.06 2.81 -21.13
N ARG A 108 -2.36 1.66 -21.75
CA ARG A 108 -3.23 0.61 -21.18
C ARG A 108 -2.68 -0.02 -19.91
N GLU A 109 -1.38 -0.25 -19.85
CA GLU A 109 -0.71 -0.89 -18.71
C GLU A 109 -0.59 0.08 -17.53
N MET A 110 -0.37 1.35 -17.82
CA MET A 110 -0.41 2.43 -16.82
C MET A 110 -1.78 2.54 -16.15
N THR A 111 -2.87 2.39 -16.92
CA THR A 111 -4.23 2.42 -16.36
C THR A 111 -4.53 1.21 -15.49
N TYR A 112 -4.08 0.01 -15.88
CA TYR A 112 -4.21 -1.17 -15.03
C TYR A 112 -3.45 -1.03 -13.71
N LEU A 113 -2.21 -0.52 -13.75
CA LEU A 113 -1.45 -0.23 -12.54
C LEU A 113 -2.20 0.73 -11.61
N PHE A 114 -2.78 1.79 -12.16
CA PHE A 114 -3.57 2.75 -11.39
C PHE A 114 -4.78 2.10 -10.73
N THR A 115 -5.57 1.32 -11.49
CA THR A 115 -6.76 0.64 -10.95
C THR A 115 -6.40 -0.38 -9.86
N ILE A 116 -5.38 -1.19 -10.09
CA ILE A 116 -4.91 -2.21 -9.14
C ILE A 116 -4.39 -1.55 -7.84
N THR A 117 -3.64 -0.46 -7.98
CA THR A 117 -3.17 0.33 -6.84
C THR A 117 -4.36 0.91 -6.07
N ALA A 118 -5.32 1.55 -6.75
CA ALA A 118 -6.50 2.16 -6.13
C ALA A 118 -7.33 1.15 -5.32
N ILE A 119 -7.53 -0.06 -5.85
CA ILE A 119 -8.24 -1.15 -5.15
C ILE A 119 -7.47 -1.58 -3.90
N SER A 120 -6.14 -1.62 -3.98
CA SER A 120 -5.29 -1.97 -2.83
C SER A 120 -5.26 -0.92 -1.73
N VAL A 121 -5.53 0.36 -2.05
CA VAL A 121 -5.67 1.42 -1.03
C VAL A 121 -6.95 1.29 -0.23
N ILE A 122 -8.02 0.83 -0.87
CA ILE A 122 -9.36 0.81 -0.28
C ILE A 122 -9.55 -0.37 0.68
N ASN A 123 -8.83 -1.46 0.44
CA ASN A 123 -8.96 -2.72 1.18
C ASN A 123 -8.09 -2.79 2.43
#